data_AF-A0A2V7ICY3-F1
#
_entry.id   AF-A0A2V7ICY3-F1
#
_cell.length_a   1.000
_cell.length_b   1.000
_cell.length_c   1.000
_cell.angle_alpha   90.00
_cell.angle_beta   90.00
_cell.angle_gamma   90.00
#
_symmetry.space_group_name_H-M   'P 1'
#
loop_
_entity.id
_entity.type
_entity.pdbx_description
1 polymer ?
#
loop_
_entity_poly.entity_id
_entity_poly.type
_entity_poly.pdbx_seq_one_letter_code
_entity_poly.pdbx_strand_id
1 'polypeptide(L)'
;LGAETVVQGVVITGFYTQVANLTYRTPNPAEAVESRLVGLGRNFSDYDQLTLRASLLAGPGVLVQPEATLLRQGEGDFRLPYPPVAAYGTTPTLFAGVVERTVRLAVGAAWQRGAWGLSGNGGVHVIRNAGHVSGASQTKWIGALTLAYRFHVEGVLP
;
A
#
# COMPACT_ATOMS: atom_id res chain seq x y z
N LEU A 1 5.72 -7.10 -8.71
CA LEU A 1 5.67 -8.56 -8.92
C LEU A 1 4.67 -9.16 -7.96
N GLY A 2 3.90 -10.15 -8.39
CA GLY A 2 2.93 -10.86 -7.54
C GLY A 2 3.06 -12.36 -7.72
N ALA A 3 2.85 -13.12 -6.65
CA ALA A 3 2.81 -14.57 -6.68
C ALA A 3 1.61 -15.05 -5.84
N GLU A 4 0.97 -16.12 -6.28
CA GLU A 4 -0.19 -16.70 -5.60
C GLU A 4 -0.03 -18.21 -5.49
N THR A 5 -0.50 -18.76 -4.37
CA THR A 5 -0.58 -20.20 -4.14
C THR A 5 -1.77 -20.55 -3.26
N VAL A 6 -2.19 -21.81 -3.27
CA VAL A 6 -3.29 -22.30 -2.44
C VAL A 6 -2.75 -23.34 -1.46
N VAL A 7 -3.02 -23.15 -0.17
CA VAL A 7 -2.64 -24.08 0.90
C VAL A 7 -3.88 -24.41 1.72
N GLN A 8 -4.31 -25.67 1.72
CA GLN A 8 -5.47 -26.14 2.49
C GLN A 8 -6.75 -25.29 2.28
N GLY A 9 -7.01 -24.85 1.04
CA GLY A 9 -8.18 -24.01 0.71
C GLY A 9 -8.04 -22.53 1.06
N VAL A 10 -6.87 -22.11 1.56
CA VAL A 10 -6.50 -20.71 1.77
C VAL A 10 -5.69 -20.22 0.57
N VAL A 11 -6.11 -19.11 -0.03
CA VAL A 11 -5.34 -18.45 -1.09
C VAL A 11 -4.33 -17.52 -0.43
N ILE A 12 -3.05 -17.76 -0.66
CA ILE A 12 -1.95 -16.91 -0.21
C ILE A 12 -1.43 -16.12 -1.39
N THR A 13 -1.49 -14.80 -1.29
CA THR A 13 -0.98 -13.90 -2.32
C THR A 13 0.13 -13.03 -1.74
N GLY A 14 1.28 -13.01 -2.41
CA GLY A 14 2.41 -12.15 -2.11
C GLY A 14 2.60 -11.09 -3.18
N PHE A 15 2.81 -9.84 -2.76
CA PHE A 15 3.07 -8.71 -3.64
C PHE A 15 4.34 -8.01 -3.23
N TYR A 16 5.22 -7.76 -4.20
CA TYR A 16 6.40 -6.94 -4.02
C TYR A 16 6.39 -5.77 -5.00
N THR A 17 6.59 -4.57 -4.48
CA THR A 17 6.76 -3.33 -5.24
C THR A 17 8.04 -2.65 -4.78
N GLN A 18 8.78 -2.07 -5.71
CA GLN A 18 9.94 -1.25 -5.42
C GLN A 18 9.95 -0.05 -6.37
N VAL A 19 10.31 1.11 -5.84
CA VAL A 19 10.46 2.37 -6.59
C VAL A 19 11.80 2.96 -6.20
N ALA A 20 12.66 3.20 -7.18
CA ALA A 20 14.00 3.73 -6.93
C ALA A 20 13.95 5.20 -6.47
N ASN A 21 15.03 5.67 -5.86
CA ASN A 21 15.16 7.03 -5.34
C ASN A 21 14.93 8.11 -6.42
N LEU A 22 15.40 7.84 -7.63
CA LEU A 22 15.35 8.80 -8.74
C LEU A 22 14.17 8.57 -9.68
N THR A 23 13.30 7.59 -9.40
CA THR A 23 12.09 7.37 -10.21
C THR A 23 11.18 8.61 -10.13
N TYR A 24 10.63 9.00 -11.28
CA TYR A 24 9.74 10.16 -11.47
C TYR A 24 10.40 11.54 -11.36
N ARG A 25 11.69 11.63 -11.02
CA ARG A 25 12.42 12.91 -11.10
C ARG A 25 12.56 13.34 -12.56
N THR A 26 12.32 14.61 -12.81
CA THR A 26 12.49 15.24 -14.12
C THR A 26 13.44 16.44 -14.03
N PRO A 27 14.23 16.75 -15.07
CA PRO A 27 14.98 17.99 -15.15
C PRO A 27 14.09 19.24 -15.16
N ASN A 28 12.86 19.12 -15.66
CA ASN A 28 11.93 20.23 -15.82
C ASN A 28 10.71 20.05 -14.88
N PRO A 29 10.52 20.92 -13.87
CA PRO A 29 9.40 20.80 -12.94
C PRO A 29 8.01 20.78 -13.60
N ALA A 30 7.86 21.36 -14.79
CA ALA A 30 6.58 21.33 -15.53
C ALA A 30 6.20 19.92 -16.04
N GLU A 31 7.15 18.98 -16.05
CA GLU A 31 6.96 17.59 -16.46
C GLU A 31 6.78 16.64 -15.26
N ALA A 32 6.63 17.19 -14.05
CA ALA A 32 6.48 16.38 -12.85
C ALA A 32 5.23 15.49 -12.94
N VAL A 33 5.39 14.22 -12.58
CA VAL A 33 4.32 13.21 -12.66
C VAL A 33 3.47 13.26 -11.40
N GLU A 34 2.90 14.43 -11.11
CA GLU A 34 2.07 14.69 -9.93
C GLU A 34 0.88 15.60 -10.22
N SER A 35 -0.15 15.51 -9.37
CA SER A 35 -1.25 16.45 -9.31
C SER A 35 -1.45 16.88 -7.86
N ARG A 36 -1.43 18.19 -7.60
CA ARG A 36 -1.54 18.76 -6.24
C ARG A 36 -0.58 18.10 -5.24
N LEU A 37 0.68 17.89 -5.64
CA LEU A 37 1.73 17.25 -4.84
C LEU A 37 1.49 15.76 -4.52
N VAL A 38 0.59 15.11 -5.27
CA VAL A 38 0.33 13.67 -5.19
C VAL A 38 0.81 13.02 -6.47
N GLY A 39 1.74 12.07 -6.35
CA GLY A 39 2.25 11.33 -7.51
C GLY A 39 1.14 10.62 -8.27
N LEU A 40 1.09 10.81 -9.60
CA LEU A 40 0.06 10.22 -10.46
C LEU A 40 0.23 8.71 -10.67
N GLY A 41 1.43 8.18 -10.37
CA GLY A 41 1.72 6.74 -10.40
C GLY A 41 1.75 6.14 -9.00
N ARG A 42 2.90 6.30 -8.32
CA ARG A 42 3.05 5.96 -6.90
C ARG A 42 3.14 7.25 -6.10
N ASN A 43 2.58 7.24 -4.89
CA ASN A 43 2.55 8.43 -4.02
C ASN A 43 3.95 8.87 -3.53
N PHE A 44 4.95 7.98 -3.56
CA PHE A 44 6.31 8.24 -3.09
C PHE A 44 7.33 7.61 -4.04
N SER A 45 8.55 8.15 -4.05
CA SER A 45 9.75 7.49 -4.56
C SER A 45 10.48 6.76 -3.42
N ASP A 46 11.56 6.06 -3.76
CA ASP A 46 12.54 5.58 -2.78
C ASP A 46 12.03 4.60 -1.72
N TYR A 47 11.26 3.60 -2.15
CA TYR A 47 10.67 2.65 -1.23
C TYR A 47 10.59 1.25 -1.82
N ASP A 48 10.45 0.28 -0.93
CA ASP A 48 9.89 -1.00 -1.29
C ASP A 48 8.80 -1.45 -0.32
N GLN A 49 7.92 -2.29 -0.83
CA GLN A 49 6.80 -2.83 -0.08
C GLN A 49 6.64 -4.30 -0.42
N LEU A 50 6.63 -5.13 0.62
CA LEU A 50 6.23 -6.52 0.58
C LEU A 50 4.93 -6.69 1.34
N THR A 51 3.91 -7.22 0.68
CA THR A 51 2.62 -7.55 1.29
C THR A 51 2.35 -9.04 1.12
N LEU A 52 2.02 -9.71 2.22
CA LEU A 52 1.50 -11.07 2.23
C LEU A 52 0.05 -11.03 2.72
N ARG A 53 -0.86 -11.62 1.96
CA ARG A 53 -2.27 -11.73 2.30
C ARG A 53 -2.72 -13.17 2.20
N ALA A 54 -3.41 -13.65 3.22
CA ALA A 54 -4.18 -14.88 3.13
C ALA A 54 -5.65 -14.53 2.87
N SER A 55 -6.35 -15.31 2.08
CA SER A 55 -7.78 -15.18 1.84
C SER A 55 -8.44 -16.53 2.06
N LEU A 56 -9.39 -16.58 3.00
CA LEU A 56 -10.12 -17.79 3.34
C LEU A 56 -11.61 -17.53 3.48
N LEU A 57 -12.42 -18.47 3.00
CA LEU A 57 -13.85 -18.49 3.26
C LEU A 57 -14.08 -19.11 4.64
N ALA A 58 -14.42 -18.28 5.62
CA ALA A 58 -14.66 -18.73 6.99
C ALA A 58 -16.08 -19.30 7.20
N GLY A 59 -16.95 -19.14 6.21
CA GLY A 59 -18.33 -19.63 6.22
C GLY A 59 -19.12 -19.11 5.01
N PRO A 60 -20.43 -19.44 4.91
CA PRO A 60 -21.28 -18.98 3.82
C PRO A 60 -21.30 -17.45 3.71
N GLY A 61 -20.78 -16.93 2.61
CA GLY A 61 -20.71 -15.49 2.34
C GLY A 61 -19.73 -14.71 3.22
N VAL A 62 -18.85 -15.36 3.99
CA VAL A 62 -17.84 -14.70 4.86
C VAL A 62 -16.43 -14.95 4.31
N LEU A 63 -15.75 -13.89 3.91
CA LEU A 63 -14.35 -13.88 3.53
C LEU A 63 -13.53 -13.19 4.62
N VAL A 64 -12.47 -13.84 5.11
CA VAL A 64 -11.51 -13.27 6.06
C VAL A 64 -10.14 -13.19 5.40
N GLN A 65 -9.45 -12.07 5.61
CA GLN A 65 -8.20 -11.75 4.94
C GLN A 65 -7.16 -11.14 5.89
N PRO A 66 -6.43 -11.95 6.67
CA PRO A 66 -5.28 -11.44 7.40
C PRO A 66 -4.17 -11.03 6.43
N GLU A 67 -3.47 -9.96 6.76
CA GLU A 67 -2.42 -9.36 5.94
C GLU A 67 -1.27 -8.88 6.81
N ALA A 68 -0.04 -9.10 6.33
CA ALA A 68 1.16 -8.46 6.83
C ALA A 68 1.84 -7.67 5.70
N THR A 69 2.18 -6.41 5.97
CA THR A 69 2.91 -5.57 5.03
C THR A 69 4.17 -5.02 5.70
N LEU A 70 5.32 -5.16 5.03
CA LEU A 70 6.54 -4.45 5.34
C LEU A 70 6.75 -3.36 4.28
N LEU A 71 6.84 -2.11 4.71
CA LEU A 71 7.21 -0.96 3.90
C LEU A 71 8.53 -0.41 4.43
N ARG A 72 9.51 -0.24 3.55
CA ARG A 72 10.74 0.50 3.84
C ARG A 72 10.77 1.70 2.92
N GLN A 73 11.00 2.88 3.47
CA GLN A 73 11.00 4.12 2.73
C GLN A 73 12.22 4.95 3.13
N GLY A 74 13.02 5.37 2.16
CA GLY A 74 14.09 6.34 2.36
C GLY A 74 13.58 7.78 2.20
N GLU A 75 14.50 8.73 2.28
CA GLU A 75 14.24 10.17 2.22
C GLU A 75 14.10 10.70 0.78
N GLY A 76 14.14 9.84 -0.23
CA GLY A 76 14.07 10.27 -1.61
C GLY A 76 12.77 11.00 -1.96
N ASP A 77 12.91 12.17 -2.59
CA ASP A 77 11.80 13.01 -3.01
C ASP A 77 11.80 13.21 -4.53
N PHE A 78 10.75 12.73 -5.20
CA PHE A 78 10.59 12.82 -6.64
C PHE A 78 10.36 14.24 -7.16
N ARG A 79 10.00 15.19 -6.27
CA ARG A 79 9.83 16.60 -6.60
C ARG A 79 11.16 17.34 -6.77
N LEU A 80 12.25 16.75 -6.30
CA LEU A 80 13.58 17.31 -6.48
C LEU A 80 14.07 17.09 -7.91
N PRO A 81 14.88 18.02 -8.45
CA PRO A 81 15.47 17.82 -9.77
C PRO A 81 16.36 16.58 -9.79
N TYR A 82 16.63 16.10 -11.00
CA TYR A 82 17.62 15.05 -11.21
C TYR A 82 18.99 15.53 -10.69
N PRO A 83 19.78 14.68 -10.02
CA PRO A 83 21.12 15.07 -9.56
C PRO A 83 22.01 15.53 -10.74
N PRO A 84 23.04 16.35 -10.50
CA PRO A 84 24.03 16.64 -11.52
C PRO A 84 24.83 15.37 -11.86
N VAL A 85 25.34 15.27 -13.09
CA VAL A 85 26.10 14.10 -13.59
C VAL A 85 27.26 13.73 -12.65
N ALA A 86 27.95 14.72 -12.09
CA ALA A 86 29.06 14.51 -11.15
C ALA A 86 28.64 13.76 -9.86
N ALA A 87 27.37 13.79 -9.50
CA ALA A 87 26.83 13.12 -8.31
C ALA A 87 26.20 11.74 -8.60
N TYR A 88 26.19 11.28 -9.86
CA TYR A 88 25.55 10.01 -10.22
C TYR A 88 26.16 8.81 -9.50
N GLY A 89 27.49 8.78 -9.35
CA GLY A 89 28.19 7.67 -8.70
C GLY A 89 27.97 7.58 -7.18
N THR A 90 27.55 8.66 -6.54
CA THR A 90 27.35 8.73 -5.09
C THR A 90 25.87 8.81 -4.69
N THR A 91 24.98 9.03 -5.64
CA THR A 91 23.54 9.11 -5.37
C THR A 91 22.98 7.70 -5.13
N PRO A 92 22.35 7.42 -3.98
CA PRO A 92 21.74 6.13 -3.71
C PRO A 92 20.67 5.80 -4.75
N THR A 93 20.68 4.57 -5.25
CA THR A 93 19.65 4.06 -6.15
C THR A 93 18.35 3.72 -5.42
N LEU A 94 18.46 3.33 -4.15
CA LEU A 94 17.35 3.04 -3.24
C LEU A 94 17.79 3.34 -1.81
N PHE A 95 16.84 3.76 -0.98
CA PHE A 95 16.99 4.08 0.43
C PHE A 95 18.00 5.20 0.68
N ALA A 96 17.72 6.38 0.15
CA ALA A 96 18.46 7.58 0.52
C ALA A 96 18.23 7.91 2.02
N GLY A 97 19.26 8.39 2.69
CA GLY A 97 19.17 8.87 4.07
C GLY A 97 18.73 7.81 5.09
N VAL A 98 17.96 8.22 6.08
CA VAL A 98 17.45 7.36 7.15
C VAL A 98 16.20 6.62 6.67
N VAL A 99 16.29 5.29 6.67
CA VAL A 99 15.16 4.44 6.26
C VAL A 99 14.11 4.35 7.37
N GLU A 100 12.91 4.85 7.07
CA GLU A 100 11.69 4.57 7.83
C GLU A 100 11.21 3.15 7.50
N ARG A 101 10.84 2.39 8.54
CA ARG A 101 10.33 1.03 8.39
C ARG A 101 8.97 0.92 9.04
N THR A 102 7.97 0.59 8.25
CA THR A 102 6.60 0.36 8.71
C THR A 102 6.25 -1.12 8.55
N VAL A 103 5.93 -1.75 9.67
CA VAL A 103 5.29 -3.08 9.67
C VAL A 103 3.82 -2.90 9.98
N ARG A 104 2.98 -3.35 9.06
CA ARG A 104 1.53 -3.34 9.21
C ARG A 104 1.01 -4.75 9.37
N LEU A 105 0.25 -4.99 10.44
CA LEU A 105 -0.52 -6.21 10.64
C LEU A 105 -2.00 -5.84 10.60
N ALA A 106 -2.76 -6.49 9.72
CA ALA A 106 -4.15 -6.13 9.50
C ALA A 106 -5.02 -7.36 9.24
N VAL A 107 -6.32 -7.18 9.43
CA VAL A 107 -7.34 -8.16 9.07
C VAL A 107 -8.45 -7.44 8.31
N GLY A 108 -8.74 -7.94 7.12
CA GLY A 108 -9.95 -7.64 6.36
C GLY A 108 -11.02 -8.70 6.59
N ALA A 109 -12.28 -8.29 6.58
CA ALA A 109 -13.41 -9.21 6.55
C ALA A 109 -14.49 -8.65 5.63
N ALA A 110 -15.14 -9.52 4.88
CA ALA A 110 -16.31 -9.20 4.10
C ALA A 110 -17.40 -10.25 4.33
N TRP A 111 -18.63 -9.80 4.49
CA TRP A 111 -19.82 -10.61 4.62
C TRP A 111 -20.86 -10.16 3.61
N GLN A 112 -21.55 -11.12 2.99
CA GLN A 112 -22.68 -10.88 2.10
C GLN A 112 -23.81 -11.85 2.43
N ARG A 113 -25.04 -11.32 2.54
CA ARG A 113 -26.26 -12.12 2.68
C ARG A 113 -27.45 -11.41 2.03
N GLY A 114 -27.97 -11.98 0.95
CA GLY A 114 -29.07 -11.39 0.18
C GLY A 114 -28.70 -9.99 -0.32
N ALA A 115 -29.53 -9.00 -0.01
CA ALA A 115 -29.31 -7.60 -0.37
C ALA A 115 -28.21 -6.90 0.45
N TRP A 116 -27.78 -7.48 1.58
CA TRP A 116 -26.88 -6.84 2.52
C TRP A 116 -25.43 -7.25 2.33
N GLY A 117 -24.55 -6.27 2.46
CA GLY A 117 -23.12 -6.44 2.48
C GLY A 117 -22.47 -5.65 3.61
N LEU A 118 -21.55 -6.27 4.34
CA LEU A 118 -20.70 -5.60 5.31
C LEU A 118 -19.25 -5.92 4.98
N SER A 119 -18.37 -4.92 4.94
CA SER A 119 -16.94 -5.16 4.84
C SER A 119 -16.17 -4.22 5.75
N GLY A 120 -15.00 -4.66 6.19
CA GLY A 120 -14.13 -3.84 7.01
C GLY A 120 -12.69 -4.28 6.88
N ASN A 121 -11.78 -3.37 7.19
CA ASN A 121 -10.37 -3.65 7.30
C ASN A 121 -9.79 -2.82 8.43
N GLY A 122 -9.02 -3.45 9.31
CA GLY A 122 -8.37 -2.79 10.43
C GLY A 122 -6.99 -3.35 10.68
N GLY A 123 -6.07 -2.52 11.17
CA GLY A 123 -4.72 -2.97 11.48
C GLY A 123 -3.87 -1.98 12.27
N VAL A 124 -2.74 -2.49 12.75
CA VAL A 124 -1.70 -1.77 13.47
C VAL A 124 -0.54 -1.50 12.54
N HIS A 125 0.02 -0.31 12.62
CA HIS A 125 1.25 0.08 11.96
C HIS A 125 2.29 0.36 13.03
N VAL A 126 3.39 -0.37 13.02
CA VAL A 126 4.56 -0.14 13.86
C VAL A 126 5.64 0.49 12.98
N ILE A 127 5.95 1.76 13.26
CA ILE A 127 6.82 2.60 12.47
C ILE A 127 8.12 2.83 13.25
N ARG A 128 9.26 2.52 12.65
CA ARG A 128 10.59 2.82 13.16
C ARG A 128 11.28 3.84 12.27
N ASN A 129 12.07 4.70 12.90
CA ASN A 129 12.62 5.92 12.31
C ASN A 129 11.51 6.80 11.71
N ALA A 130 10.46 7.04 12.49
CA ALA A 130 9.29 7.78 12.04
C ALA A 130 9.68 9.20 11.60
N GLY A 131 9.20 9.62 10.42
CA GLY A 131 9.59 10.88 9.78
C GLY A 131 11.06 10.93 9.39
N HIS A 132 11.70 9.78 9.13
CA HIS A 132 13.13 9.66 8.86
C HIS A 132 14.05 10.12 10.00
N VAL A 133 13.54 10.19 11.24
CA VAL A 133 14.35 10.55 12.41
C VAL A 133 14.87 9.30 13.10
N SER A 134 16.19 9.12 13.13
CA SER A 134 16.82 7.94 13.74
C SER A 134 16.39 7.75 15.21
N GLY A 135 15.92 6.55 15.54
CA GLY A 135 15.46 6.21 16.89
C GLY A 135 14.03 6.63 17.22
N ALA A 136 13.36 7.43 16.38
CA ALA A 136 11.96 7.75 16.57
C ALA A 136 11.08 6.52 16.29
N SER A 137 10.11 6.24 17.15
CA SER A 137 9.16 5.15 16.95
C SER A 137 7.73 5.62 17.15
N GLN A 138 6.82 5.07 16.35
CA GLN A 138 5.41 5.42 16.40
C GLN A 138 4.56 4.18 16.11
N THR A 139 3.45 4.03 16.85
CA THR A 139 2.45 3.00 16.59
C THR A 139 1.12 3.65 16.27
N LYS A 140 0.46 3.22 15.19
CA LYS A 140 -0.85 3.75 14.76
C LYS A 140 -1.84 2.61 14.55
N TRP A 141 -3.10 2.88 14.84
CA TRP A 141 -4.22 2.00 14.49
C TRP A 141 -5.06 2.68 13.41
N ILE A 142 -5.40 1.95 12.36
CA ILE A 142 -6.22 2.45 11.26
C ILE A 142 -7.24 1.37 10.91
N GLY A 143 -8.49 1.77 10.73
CA GLY A 143 -9.52 0.88 10.23
C GLY A 143 -10.64 1.62 9.52
N ALA A 144 -11.39 0.87 8.73
CA ALA A 144 -12.56 1.34 8.00
C ALA A 144 -13.63 0.24 7.96
N LEU A 145 -14.89 0.67 7.90
CA LEU A 145 -16.06 -0.19 7.77
C LEU A 145 -16.94 0.35 6.64
N THR A 146 -17.55 -0.54 5.87
CA THR A 146 -18.48 -0.22 4.79
C THR A 146 -19.72 -1.11 4.91
N LEU A 147 -20.89 -0.47 4.92
CA LEU A 147 -22.19 -1.13 4.84
C LEU A 147 -22.79 -0.86 3.46
N ALA A 148 -23.26 -1.92 2.79
CA ALA A 148 -23.86 -1.86 1.48
C ALA A 148 -25.24 -2.54 1.49
N TYR A 149 -26.18 -1.94 0.74
CA TYR A 149 -27.50 -2.51 0.48
C TYR A 149 -27.79 -2.44 -1.02
N ARG A 150 -28.19 -3.55 -1.62
CA ARG A 150 -28.51 -3.67 -3.04
C ARG A 150 -30.02 -3.88 -3.21
N PHE A 151 -30.66 -3.04 -4.02
CA PHE A 151 -32.05 -3.21 -4.43
C PHE A 151 -32.12 -3.40 -5.94
N HIS A 152 -33.12 -4.16 -6.38
CA HIS A 152 -33.46 -4.35 -7.78
C HIS A 152 -34.94 -4.01 -7.95
N VAL A 153 -35.26 -3.28 -9.01
CA VAL A 153 -36.64 -2.93 -9.38
C VAL A 153 -36.85 -3.47 -10.80
N GLU A 154 -37.70 -4.48 -10.94
CA GLU A 154 -38.16 -4.95 -12.25
C GLU A 154 -39.30 -4.05 -12.70
N GLY A 155 -39.08 -3.31 -13.79
CA GLY A 155 -40.13 -2.55 -14.45
C GLY A 155 -40.92 -3.45 -15.38
N VAL A 156 -42.24 -3.45 -15.26
CA VAL A 156 -43.12 -4.02 -16.28
C VAL A 156 -43.29 -2.95 -17.36
N LEU A 157 -42.86 -3.23 -18.59
CA LEU A 157 -43.18 -2.38 -19.74
C LEU A 157 -44.71 -2.38 -19.95
N PRO A 158 -45.34 -1.20 -20.15
CA PRO A 158 -46.78 -1.09 -20.38
C PRO A 158 -47.23 -1.76 -21.67
#